data_AF-A0A0P0XU67-F1
#
_entry.id   AF-A0A0P0XU67-F1
#
_cell.length_a   1.000
_cell.length_b   1.000
_cell.length_c   1.000
_cell.angle_alpha   90.00
_cell.angle_beta   90.00
_cell.angle_gamma   90.00
#
_symmetry.space_group_name_H-M   'P 1'
#
loop_
_entity.id
_entity.type
_entity.pdbx_description
1 polymer ?
#
loop_
_entity_poly.entity_id
_entity_poly.type
_entity_poly.pdbx_seq_one_letter_code
_entity_poly.pdbx_strand_id
1 'polypeptide(L)'
;RDPWDTASVNLCSNITGQILASLVMNPPKAGDASYASYKAEKDGILQSLARRAKALENAFNSLEGITCNKTEGAMYLFPQLSLPQKAIDAAKAANKAPDAFYALRLLEATGIVVVPGSGFGQVPGTWHIRCTILPQEEKIPAIISRFKAFHEGFMAAYRD
;
A
#
# COMPACT_ATOMS: atom_id res chain seq x y z
N ARG A 1 5.94 -27.23 24.89
CA ARG A 1 7.20 -27.02 24.15
C ARG A 1 7.78 -25.72 24.66
N ASP A 2 8.98 -25.75 25.20
CA ASP A 2 9.59 -24.54 25.73
C ASP A 2 9.99 -23.61 24.57
N PRO A 3 9.76 -22.28 24.68
CA PRO A 3 10.12 -21.33 23.63
C PRO A 3 11.61 -21.40 23.24
N TRP A 4 12.45 -21.75 24.20
CA TRP A 4 13.91 -21.89 24.07
C TRP A 4 14.32 -23.05 23.16
N ASP A 5 13.56 -24.15 23.18
CA ASP A 5 13.78 -25.29 22.26
C ASP A 5 13.58 -24.86 20.82
N THR A 6 12.62 -23.97 20.56
CA THR A 6 12.29 -23.55 19.19
C THR A 6 13.28 -22.52 18.65
N ALA A 7 13.81 -21.65 19.51
CA ALA A 7 14.79 -20.62 19.15
C ALA A 7 16.19 -21.19 18.89
N SER A 8 16.61 -22.21 19.65
CA SER A 8 17.95 -22.81 19.56
C SER A 8 18.14 -23.71 18.34
N VAL A 9 17.06 -24.22 17.73
CA VAL A 9 17.11 -25.05 16.50
C VAL A 9 17.83 -24.35 15.35
N ASN A 10 17.66 -23.04 15.22
CA ASN A 10 18.31 -22.24 14.18
C ASN A 10 19.58 -21.52 14.68
N LEU A 11 20.05 -21.84 15.90
CA LEU A 11 21.16 -21.20 16.63
C LEU A 11 20.91 -19.72 16.94
N CYS A 12 20.91 -18.85 15.92
CA CYS A 12 20.62 -17.43 16.04
C CYS A 12 20.26 -16.81 14.68
N SER A 13 19.72 -15.60 14.70
CA SER A 13 19.56 -14.77 13.50
C SER A 13 20.91 -14.20 13.03
N ASN A 14 20.98 -13.74 11.78
CA ASN A 14 22.22 -13.17 11.23
C ASN A 14 22.72 -11.96 12.05
N ILE A 15 24.04 -11.90 12.27
CA ILE A 15 24.67 -10.90 13.15
C ILE A 15 24.49 -9.48 12.60
N THR A 16 24.55 -9.28 11.28
CA THR A 16 24.34 -7.96 10.65
C THR A 16 22.97 -7.37 10.98
N GLY A 17 21.91 -8.19 10.96
CA GLY A 17 20.56 -7.78 11.35
C GLY A 17 20.45 -7.45 12.83
N GLN A 18 21.17 -8.18 13.69
CA GLN A 18 21.25 -7.85 15.12
C GLN A 18 21.96 -6.52 15.36
N ILE A 19 23.07 -6.26 14.66
CA ILE A 19 23.78 -4.97 14.70
C ILE A 19 22.86 -3.85 14.21
N LEU A 20 22.17 -4.04 13.09
CA LEU A 20 21.24 -3.05 12.55
C LEU A 20 20.10 -2.74 13.53
N ALA A 21 19.52 -3.77 14.18
CA ALA A 21 18.51 -3.57 15.21
C ALA A 21 19.04 -2.73 16.38
N SER A 22 20.30 -2.97 16.81
CA SER A 22 20.95 -2.15 17.83
C SER A 22 21.09 -0.69 17.39
N LEU A 23 21.48 -0.43 16.14
CA LEU A 23 21.59 0.93 15.59
C LEU A 23 20.23 1.63 15.46
N VAL A 24 19.18 0.92 15.09
CA VAL A 24 17.81 1.47 15.03
C VAL A 24 17.33 1.90 16.42
N MET A 25 17.64 1.10 17.45
CA MET A 25 17.23 1.37 18.83
C MET A 25 18.11 2.40 19.55
N ASN A 26 19.34 2.63 19.08
CA ASN A 26 20.27 3.61 19.63
C ASN A 26 20.83 4.53 18.53
N PRO A 27 20.00 5.43 17.98
CA PRO A 27 20.43 6.36 16.93
C PRO A 27 21.39 7.43 17.47
N PRO A 28 22.11 8.16 16.57
CA PRO A 28 22.93 9.30 16.95
C PRO A 28 22.17 10.30 17.83
N LYS A 29 22.86 10.88 18.82
CA LYS A 29 22.32 11.83 19.81
C LYS A 29 22.81 13.25 19.52
N ALA A 30 22.09 14.24 20.04
CA ALA A 30 22.51 15.63 19.92
C ALA A 30 23.92 15.81 20.53
N GLY A 31 24.87 16.25 19.71
CA GLY A 31 26.30 16.34 20.05
C GLY A 31 27.19 15.41 19.23
N ASP A 32 26.63 14.34 18.64
CA ASP A 32 27.38 13.45 17.76
C ASP A 32 27.61 14.09 16.39
N ALA A 33 28.77 13.82 15.78
CA ALA A 33 29.15 14.39 14.48
C ALA A 33 28.13 14.09 13.36
N SER A 34 27.49 12.92 13.40
CA SER A 34 26.51 12.46 12.40
C SER A 34 25.05 12.80 12.75
N TYR A 35 24.77 13.44 13.90
CA TYR A 35 23.39 13.68 14.33
C TYR A 35 22.62 14.59 13.36
N ALA A 36 23.27 15.64 12.87
CA ALA A 36 22.65 16.61 11.99
C ALA A 36 22.23 15.99 10.65
N SER A 37 23.12 15.21 10.01
CA SER A 37 22.81 14.51 8.77
C SER A 37 21.74 13.44 8.97
N TYR A 38 21.86 12.62 10.01
CA TYR A 38 20.88 11.59 10.35
C TYR A 38 19.47 12.18 10.54
N LYS A 39 19.35 13.29 11.28
CA LYS A 39 18.07 13.94 11.53
C LYS A 39 17.47 14.50 10.24
N ALA A 40 18.28 15.19 9.42
CA ALA A 40 17.83 15.73 8.15
C ALA A 40 17.32 14.64 7.18
N GLU A 41 18.05 13.53 7.08
CA GLU A 41 17.67 12.37 6.26
C GLU A 41 16.38 11.73 6.77
N LYS A 42 16.30 11.43 8.07
CA LYS A 42 15.12 10.83 8.69
C LYS A 42 13.88 11.70 8.48
N ASP A 43 13.98 12.99 8.81
CA ASP A 43 12.85 13.91 8.72
C ASP A 43 12.43 14.11 7.26
N GLY A 44 13.41 14.19 6.33
CA GLY A 44 13.14 14.26 4.89
C GLY A 44 12.39 13.04 4.35
N ILE A 45 12.80 11.83 4.75
CA ILE A 45 12.14 10.58 4.38
C ILE A 45 10.70 10.54 4.91
N LEU A 46 10.49 10.88 6.18
CA LEU A 46 9.16 10.87 6.81
C LEU A 46 8.23 11.90 6.16
N GLN A 47 8.72 13.11 5.90
CA GLN A 47 7.95 14.15 5.21
C GLN A 47 7.60 13.73 3.78
N SER A 48 8.53 13.11 3.05
CA SER A 48 8.26 12.57 1.71
C SER A 48 7.20 11.48 1.73
N LEU A 49 7.26 10.55 2.69
CA LEU A 49 6.21 9.52 2.86
C LEU A 49 4.85 10.16 3.15
N ALA A 50 4.79 11.17 4.01
CA ALA A 50 3.55 11.89 4.33
C ALA A 50 2.97 12.61 3.10
N ARG A 51 3.79 13.29 2.29
CA ARG A 51 3.34 13.95 1.05
C ARG A 51 2.80 12.94 0.04
N ARG A 52 3.49 11.81 -0.15
CA ARG A 52 3.05 10.74 -1.05
C ARG A 52 1.75 10.09 -0.60
N ALA A 53 1.61 9.81 0.70
CA ALA A 53 0.38 9.30 1.28
C ALA A 53 -0.79 10.25 1.03
N LYS A 54 -0.62 11.54 1.33
CA LYS A 54 -1.62 12.59 1.11
C LYS A 54 -2.03 12.70 -0.36
N ALA A 55 -1.06 12.64 -1.28
CA ALA A 55 -1.32 12.74 -2.71
C ALA A 55 -2.17 11.57 -3.23
N LEU A 56 -1.82 10.34 -2.85
CA LEU A 56 -2.58 9.15 -3.22
C LEU A 56 -3.96 9.10 -2.54
N GLU A 57 -4.05 9.47 -1.25
CA GLU A 57 -5.32 9.59 -0.52
C GLU A 57 -6.28 10.55 -1.22
N ASN A 58 -5.82 11.77 -1.53
CA ASN A 58 -6.60 12.77 -2.24
C ASN A 58 -7.03 12.29 -3.62
N ALA A 59 -6.12 11.61 -4.34
CA ALA A 59 -6.43 11.06 -5.65
C ALA A 59 -7.52 9.98 -5.56
N PHE A 60 -7.40 9.02 -4.65
CA PHE A 60 -8.42 7.98 -4.47
C PHE A 60 -9.78 8.57 -4.08
N ASN A 61 -9.81 9.52 -3.14
CA ASN A 61 -11.06 10.19 -2.73
C ASN A 61 -11.67 11.10 -3.82
N SER A 62 -10.94 11.40 -4.90
CA SER A 62 -11.46 12.14 -6.06
C SER A 62 -12.11 11.25 -7.12
N LEU A 63 -11.96 9.93 -7.00
CA LEU A 63 -12.48 8.95 -7.96
C LEU A 63 -13.88 8.48 -7.56
N GLU A 64 -14.73 8.26 -8.56
CA GLU A 64 -16.10 7.82 -8.33
C GLU A 64 -16.14 6.43 -7.68
N GLY A 65 -16.91 6.27 -6.61
CA GLY A 65 -17.05 4.97 -5.96
C GLY A 65 -15.75 4.48 -5.32
N ILE A 66 -14.79 5.35 -5.05
CA ILE A 66 -13.64 5.06 -4.21
C ILE A 66 -13.67 5.96 -2.98
N THR A 67 -13.58 5.32 -1.81
CA THR A 67 -13.40 6.02 -0.53
C THR A 67 -12.11 5.54 0.12
N CYS A 68 -11.23 6.45 0.48
CA CYS A 68 -9.97 6.15 1.14
C CYS A 68 -9.89 6.87 2.48
N ASN A 69 -9.73 6.08 3.55
CA ASN A 69 -9.47 6.63 4.88
C ASN A 69 -8.11 7.34 4.90
N LYS A 70 -8.01 8.36 5.76
CA LYS A 70 -6.76 9.04 6.03
C LYS A 70 -5.72 8.06 6.59
N THR A 71 -4.53 8.07 6.02
CA THR A 71 -3.41 7.27 6.52
C THR A 71 -2.74 8.00 7.69
N GLU A 72 -2.84 7.43 8.88
CA GLU A 72 -2.18 7.96 10.10
C GLU A 72 -0.72 7.48 10.25
N GLY A 73 -0.33 6.44 9.52
CA GLY A 73 1.03 5.88 9.57
C GLY A 73 1.22 4.68 8.65
N ALA A 74 2.34 3.96 8.84
CA ALA A 74 2.78 2.86 7.98
C ALA A 74 3.02 3.29 6.51
N MET A 75 2.83 2.36 5.58
CA MET A 75 3.25 2.51 4.18
C MET A 75 2.15 2.13 3.16
N TYR A 76 0.90 2.04 3.62
CA TYR A 76 -0.21 1.51 2.82
C TYR A 76 -1.47 2.38 2.92
N LEU A 77 -2.16 2.47 1.80
CA LEU A 77 -3.53 2.93 1.69
C LEU A 77 -4.43 1.71 1.43
N PHE A 78 -5.65 1.74 1.96
CA PHE A 78 -6.63 0.67 1.81
C PHE A 78 -7.99 1.22 1.35
N PRO A 79 -8.07 1.81 0.15
CA PRO A 79 -9.31 2.35 -0.39
C PRO A 79 -10.38 1.26 -0.54
N GLN A 80 -11.61 1.61 -0.19
CA GLN A 80 -12.82 0.86 -0.46
C GLN A 80 -13.31 1.17 -1.87
N LEU A 81 -13.72 0.13 -2.59
CA LEU A 81 -14.27 0.18 -3.94
C LEU A 81 -15.76 -0.15 -3.89
N SER A 82 -16.59 0.79 -4.34
CA SER A 82 -18.02 0.60 -4.62
C SER A 82 -18.17 0.12 -6.06
N LEU A 83 -18.03 -1.19 -6.25
CA LEU A 83 -18.07 -1.81 -7.59
C LEU A 83 -19.52 -1.96 -8.08
N PRO A 84 -19.82 -1.62 -9.36
CA PRO A 84 -21.14 -1.86 -9.96
C PRO A 84 -21.52 -3.35 -10.00
N GLN A 85 -22.82 -3.65 -10.02
CA GLN A 85 -23.30 -5.03 -10.05
C GLN A 85 -22.80 -5.79 -11.30
N LYS A 86 -22.78 -5.16 -12.48
CA LYS A 86 -22.21 -5.76 -13.71
C LYS A 86 -20.74 -6.16 -13.54
N ALA A 87 -19.94 -5.38 -12.79
CA ALA A 87 -18.54 -5.73 -12.51
C ALA A 87 -18.43 -6.94 -11.56
N ILE A 88 -19.32 -7.01 -10.55
CA ILE A 88 -19.40 -8.13 -9.60
C ILE A 88 -19.80 -9.41 -10.35
N ASP A 89 -20.78 -9.33 -11.24
CA ASP A 89 -21.25 -10.46 -12.03
C ASP A 89 -20.19 -10.92 -13.04
N ALA A 90 -19.48 -9.99 -13.68
CA ALA A 90 -18.35 -10.30 -14.55
C ALA A 90 -17.20 -10.97 -13.79
N ALA A 91 -16.91 -10.52 -12.57
CA ALA A 91 -15.93 -11.17 -11.69
C ALA A 91 -16.35 -12.60 -11.34
N LYS A 92 -17.63 -12.81 -11.01
CA LYS A 92 -18.20 -14.13 -10.74
C LYS A 92 -18.12 -15.05 -11.97
N ALA A 93 -18.44 -14.54 -13.16
CA ALA A 93 -18.31 -15.28 -14.41
C ALA A 93 -16.85 -15.68 -14.71
N ALA A 94 -15.89 -14.83 -14.31
CA ALA A 94 -14.46 -15.12 -14.40
C ALA A 94 -13.91 -16.00 -13.25
N ASN A 95 -14.79 -16.47 -12.35
CA ASN A 95 -14.44 -17.20 -11.13
C ASN A 95 -13.40 -16.46 -10.26
N LYS A 96 -13.60 -15.15 -10.04
CA LYS A 96 -12.74 -14.30 -9.21
C LYS A 96 -13.56 -13.50 -8.20
N ALA A 97 -12.94 -13.17 -7.07
CA ALA A 97 -13.46 -12.14 -6.19
C ALA A 97 -13.50 -10.78 -6.94
N PRO A 98 -14.53 -9.93 -6.75
CA PRO A 98 -14.63 -8.63 -7.42
C PRO A 98 -13.41 -7.71 -7.27
N ASP A 99 -12.79 -7.66 -6.10
CA ASP A 99 -11.55 -6.90 -5.90
C ASP A 99 -10.34 -7.49 -6.64
N ALA A 100 -10.22 -8.82 -6.68
CA ALA A 100 -9.18 -9.51 -7.44
C ALA A 100 -9.37 -9.34 -8.95
N PHE A 101 -10.62 -9.33 -9.41
CA PHE A 101 -10.96 -8.99 -10.79
C PHE A 101 -10.54 -7.55 -11.12
N TYR A 102 -10.92 -6.58 -10.30
CA TYR A 102 -10.50 -5.18 -10.46
C TYR A 102 -8.97 -5.04 -10.47
N ALA A 103 -8.28 -5.65 -9.51
CA ALA A 103 -6.82 -5.60 -9.40
C ALA A 103 -6.11 -6.20 -10.62
N LEU A 104 -6.61 -7.31 -11.15
CA LEU A 104 -6.06 -7.93 -12.35
C LEU A 104 -6.26 -7.04 -13.58
N ARG A 105 -7.44 -6.46 -13.75
CA ARG A 105 -7.73 -5.53 -14.85
C ARG A 105 -6.86 -4.27 -14.78
N LEU A 106 -6.64 -3.74 -13.57
CA LEU A 106 -5.73 -2.61 -13.35
C LEU A 106 -4.31 -2.95 -13.80
N LEU A 107 -3.83 -4.13 -13.41
CA LEU A 107 -2.50 -4.62 -13.79
C LEU A 107 -2.36 -4.75 -15.31
N GLU A 108 -3.32 -5.40 -15.97
CA GLU A 108 -3.33 -5.61 -17.42
C GLU A 108 -3.30 -4.27 -18.19
N ALA A 109 -4.05 -3.27 -17.74
CA ALA A 109 -4.19 -1.99 -18.44
C ALA A 109 -3.03 -1.02 -18.17
N THR A 110 -2.42 -1.06 -16.98
CA THR A 110 -1.52 0.01 -16.52
C THR A 110 -0.14 -0.46 -16.09
N GLY A 111 0.04 -1.76 -15.85
CA GLY A 111 1.20 -2.32 -15.18
C GLY A 111 1.26 -2.08 -13.67
N ILE A 112 0.24 -1.46 -13.07
CA ILE A 112 0.19 -1.17 -11.63
C ILE A 112 -0.25 -2.42 -10.87
N VAL A 113 0.59 -2.89 -9.95
CA VAL A 113 0.29 -4.03 -9.06
C VAL A 113 -0.28 -3.50 -7.74
N VAL A 114 -1.48 -3.97 -7.38
CA VAL A 114 -2.10 -3.78 -6.06
C VAL A 114 -2.49 -5.15 -5.50
N VAL A 115 -2.70 -5.23 -4.18
CA VAL A 115 -3.18 -6.47 -3.55
C VAL A 115 -4.69 -6.37 -3.30
N PRO A 116 -5.51 -7.34 -3.75
CA PRO A 116 -6.94 -7.31 -3.49
C PRO A 116 -7.28 -7.53 -2.01
N GLY A 117 -8.35 -6.88 -1.54
CA GLY A 117 -8.84 -6.93 -0.16
C GLY A 117 -9.21 -8.32 0.34
N SER A 118 -9.66 -9.19 -0.57
CA SER A 118 -10.05 -10.58 -0.31
C SER A 118 -8.94 -11.42 0.31
N GLY A 119 -7.66 -11.05 0.14
CA GLY A 119 -6.53 -11.71 0.81
C GLY A 119 -6.32 -11.29 2.28
N PHE A 120 -6.96 -10.23 2.75
CA PHE A 120 -6.77 -9.68 4.11
C PHE A 120 -7.94 -9.96 5.07
N GLY A 121 -9.06 -10.41 4.53
CA GLY A 121 -10.34 -10.40 5.24
C GLY A 121 -10.96 -8.99 5.21
N GLN A 122 -12.24 -8.91 4.86
CA GLN A 122 -13.00 -7.66 4.81
C GLN A 122 -14.46 -7.95 5.12
N VAL A 123 -15.22 -6.91 5.49
CA VAL A 123 -16.65 -7.05 5.78
C VAL A 123 -17.36 -7.61 4.53
N PRO A 124 -18.20 -8.65 4.64
CA PRO A 124 -18.91 -9.20 3.50
C PRO A 124 -19.67 -8.12 2.72
N GLY A 125 -19.56 -8.14 1.38
CA GLY A 125 -20.17 -7.13 0.50
C GLY A 125 -19.35 -5.86 0.30
N THR A 126 -18.20 -5.72 0.99
CA THR A 126 -17.24 -4.64 0.75
C THR A 126 -16.03 -5.14 -0.04
N TRP A 127 -15.43 -4.27 -0.83
CA TRP A 127 -14.29 -4.58 -1.69
C TRP A 127 -13.21 -3.53 -1.49
N HIS A 128 -11.95 -3.96 -1.43
CA HIS A 128 -10.83 -3.05 -1.18
C HIS A 128 -9.62 -3.43 -2.03
N ILE A 129 -8.68 -2.51 -2.14
CA ILE A 129 -7.33 -2.80 -2.64
C ILE A 129 -6.30 -2.19 -1.69
N ARG A 130 -5.16 -2.86 -1.52
CA ARG A 130 -4.01 -2.29 -0.81
C ARG A 130 -3.03 -1.69 -1.82
N CYS A 131 -2.79 -0.39 -1.70
CA CYS A 131 -1.80 0.35 -2.48
C CYS A 131 -0.66 0.82 -1.58
N THR A 132 0.57 0.85 -2.10
CA THR A 132 1.74 1.32 -1.35
C THR A 132 2.07 2.77 -1.67
N ILE A 133 2.58 3.51 -0.68
CA ILE A 133 3.08 4.89 -0.84
C ILE A 133 4.58 4.95 -1.19
N LEU A 134 5.21 3.79 -1.39
CA LEU A 134 6.65 3.66 -1.59
C LEU A 134 7.20 4.07 -2.98
N PRO A 135 6.43 4.20 -4.07
CA PRO A 135 6.99 4.72 -5.32
C PRO A 135 7.68 6.07 -5.12
N GLN A 136 8.64 6.37 -6.00
CA GLN A 136 9.34 7.66 -5.98
C GLN A 136 8.33 8.81 -6.08
N GLU A 137 8.56 9.87 -5.31
CA GLU A 137 7.60 10.98 -5.17
C GLU A 137 7.28 11.63 -6.52
N GLU A 138 8.27 11.73 -7.41
CA GLU A 138 8.15 12.30 -8.75
C GLU A 138 7.31 11.43 -9.69
N LYS A 139 7.17 10.12 -9.40
CA LYS A 139 6.37 9.18 -10.20
C LYS A 139 4.92 9.09 -9.74
N ILE A 140 4.60 9.58 -8.54
CA ILE A 140 3.24 9.52 -7.98
C ILE A 140 2.21 10.17 -8.91
N PRO A 141 2.42 11.38 -9.50
CA PRO A 141 1.45 11.97 -10.41
C PRO A 141 1.15 11.11 -11.65
N ALA A 142 2.17 10.47 -12.21
CA ALA A 142 2.02 9.57 -13.37
C ALA A 142 1.25 8.30 -13.00
N ILE A 143 1.51 7.73 -11.81
CA ILE A 143 0.78 6.57 -11.29
C ILE A 143 -0.70 6.94 -11.07
N ILE A 144 -0.97 8.07 -10.42
CA ILE A 144 -2.33 8.58 -10.21
C ILE A 144 -3.06 8.75 -11.54
N SER A 145 -2.41 9.36 -12.52
CA SER A 145 -3.04 9.62 -13.84
C SER A 145 -3.41 8.32 -14.55
N ARG A 146 -2.52 7.32 -14.55
CA ARG A 146 -2.80 6.00 -15.13
C ARG A 146 -3.89 5.26 -14.38
N PHE A 147 -3.87 5.30 -13.05
CA PHE A 147 -4.89 4.68 -12.22
C PHE A 147 -6.27 5.31 -12.48
N LYS A 148 -6.33 6.65 -12.52
CA LYS A 148 -7.55 7.40 -12.80
C LYS A 148 -8.14 7.05 -14.16
N ALA A 149 -7.34 7.09 -15.22
CA ALA A 149 -7.80 6.73 -16.56
C ALA A 149 -8.32 5.29 -16.65
N PHE A 150 -7.63 4.34 -16.00
CA PHE A 150 -8.12 2.97 -15.90
C PHE A 150 -9.46 2.90 -15.14
N HIS A 151 -9.54 3.54 -13.97
CA HIS A 151 -10.70 3.47 -13.11
C HIS A 151 -11.94 4.06 -13.78
N GLU A 152 -11.82 5.23 -14.42
CA GLU A 152 -12.91 5.86 -15.17
C GLU A 152 -13.37 4.97 -16.33
N GLY A 153 -12.44 4.38 -17.08
CA GLY A 153 -12.75 3.43 -18.16
C GLY A 153 -13.42 2.14 -17.65
N PHE A 154 -12.96 1.62 -16.51
CA PHE A 154 -13.56 0.47 -15.86
C PHE A 154 -14.99 0.77 -15.42
N MET A 155 -15.21 1.89 -14.74
CA MET A 155 -16.54 2.31 -14.31
C MET A 155 -17.46 2.51 -15.52
N ALA A 156 -17.00 3.14 -16.60
CA ALA A 156 -17.80 3.30 -17.82
C ALA A 156 -18.19 1.96 -18.47
N ALA A 157 -17.29 0.97 -18.48
CA ALA A 157 -17.56 -0.34 -19.07
C ALA A 157 -18.55 -1.20 -18.27
N TYR A 158 -18.66 -0.96 -16.96
CA TYR A 158 -19.49 -1.75 -16.05
C TYR A 158 -20.62 -0.95 -15.37
N ARG A 159 -20.80 0.32 -15.71
CA ARG A 159 -21.94 1.12 -15.23
C ARG A 159 -23.24 0.57 -15.82
N ASP A 160 -24.30 0.65 -15.03
CA ASP A 160 -25.64 0.27 -15.46
C ASP A 160 -26.15 1.13 -16.62
#